data_AF-A0A7J5C4Y4-F1
#
_entry.id   AF-A0A7J5C4Y4-F1
#
_cell.length_a   1.000
_cell.length_b   1.000
_cell.length_c   1.000
_cell.angle_alpha   90.00
_cell.angle_beta   90.00
_cell.angle_gamma   90.00
#
_symmetry.space_group_name_H-M   'P 1'
#
loop_
_entity.id
_entity.type
_entity.pdbx_description
1 polymer ?
#
loop_
_entity_poly.entity_id
_entity_poly.type
_entity_poly.pdbx_seq_one_letter_code
_entity_poly.pdbx_strand_id
1 'polypeptide(L)'
;MGTTEIRVHGVADRGPEAMLDRPIVSRVAGDRDAGFYRVRTGFGDPCGASGATLEGYRWSGLTGGTASRTFSLVALLPFMLANIAIWMLPPGHRTGRAGKALCRLLAATLTAMYTLAIAGVALDLVAWQCAEYPRCLEGRREISWLGGLAPGQRLALLAVLPILAVALLWWLSGRTWQLPEDAGAAAPRLGADRLDTPAFWDNRALLLRLRSLHVAIGLATLDLTLLLTLAPHDRGFPGYALLAASAGLLAAALTLLCLPQLEQHGGVLWTRRAVRLLHLGTITLTGLTLGYAAAPRAPWTAVGGLPGYDVLVAVLFAAQMGLLLALTALVLARQPVRGRSVLLGLAAPLVVSLAIGLTVCYDSGLSYGVAEYLDRGSSP
;
A
#
# COMPACT_ATOMS: atom_id res chain seq x y z
N MET A 1 12.08 -35.46 21.67
CA MET A 1 12.36 -34.25 20.87
C MET A 1 13.57 -33.57 21.50
N GLY A 2 14.63 -33.29 20.73
CA GLY A 2 15.83 -32.64 21.25
C GLY A 2 15.63 -31.14 21.43
N THR A 3 16.29 -30.55 22.43
CA THR A 3 16.29 -29.09 22.65
C THR A 3 17.19 -28.40 21.63
N THR A 4 16.72 -27.29 21.05
CA THR A 4 17.52 -26.43 20.15
C THR A 4 17.83 -25.11 20.86
N GLU A 5 19.10 -24.75 20.93
CA GLU A 5 19.57 -23.44 21.40
C GLU A 5 19.71 -22.51 20.18
N ILE A 6 18.85 -21.49 20.11
CA ILE A 6 18.92 -20.46 19.06
C ILE A 6 19.76 -19.29 19.57
N ARG A 7 20.89 -19.02 18.91
CA ARG A 7 21.73 -17.84 19.12
C ARG A 7 21.36 -16.76 18.13
N VAL A 8 21.18 -15.54 18.61
CA VAL A 8 20.85 -14.37 17.79
C VAL A 8 21.89 -13.29 18.04
N HIS A 9 22.48 -12.74 16.98
CA HIS A 9 23.45 -11.65 17.13
C HIS A 9 22.75 -10.33 17.46
N GLY A 10 23.48 -9.45 18.17
CA GLY A 10 23.08 -8.05 18.39
C GLY A 10 23.24 -7.20 17.11
N VAL A 11 23.44 -5.89 17.24
CA VAL A 11 23.57 -5.01 16.05
C VAL A 11 24.82 -5.32 15.21
N ALA A 12 25.90 -5.77 15.86
CA ALA A 12 27.13 -6.17 15.18
C ALA A 12 27.06 -7.63 14.73
N ASP A 13 27.06 -7.85 13.43
CA ASP A 13 27.13 -9.19 12.83
C ASP A 13 28.59 -9.53 12.48
N ARG A 14 29.12 -10.57 13.14
CA ARG A 14 30.45 -11.14 12.86
C ARG A 14 30.39 -12.44 12.05
N GLY A 15 29.21 -12.78 11.51
CA GLY A 15 28.97 -14.01 10.77
C GLY A 15 28.48 -15.16 11.64
N PRO A 16 27.83 -16.16 11.02
CA PRO A 16 27.25 -17.30 11.73
C PRO A 16 28.31 -18.22 12.36
N GLU A 17 29.52 -18.29 11.79
CA GLU A 17 30.66 -19.04 12.35
C GLU A 17 31.08 -18.47 13.71
N ALA A 18 31.22 -17.15 13.80
CA ALA A 18 31.59 -16.47 15.04
C ALA A 18 30.46 -16.52 16.08
N MET A 19 29.19 -16.47 15.65
CA MET A 19 28.04 -16.57 16.54
C MET A 19 27.89 -17.97 17.15
N LEU A 20 28.18 -19.01 16.37
CA LEU A 20 28.10 -20.40 16.82
C LEU A 20 29.39 -20.91 17.44
N ASP A 21 30.49 -20.18 17.28
CA ASP A 21 31.85 -20.62 17.63
C ASP A 21 32.17 -21.96 16.94
N ARG A 22 31.89 -22.04 15.63
CA ARG A 22 32.09 -23.23 14.80
C ARG A 22 32.72 -22.86 13.46
N PRO A 23 33.67 -23.68 12.95
CA PRO A 23 34.50 -23.29 11.81
C PRO A 23 33.76 -23.29 10.48
N ILE A 24 32.82 -24.22 10.28
CA ILE A 24 32.06 -24.34 9.03
C ILE A 24 30.58 -24.52 9.35
N VAL A 25 29.78 -23.55 8.96
CA VAL A 25 28.33 -23.56 9.15
C VAL A 25 27.63 -23.52 7.80
N SER A 26 26.47 -24.14 7.72
CA SER A 26 25.61 -24.15 6.53
C SER A 26 24.24 -23.59 6.87
N ARG A 27 23.67 -22.80 5.95
CA ARG A 27 22.29 -22.33 6.08
C ARG A 27 21.34 -23.51 5.95
N VAL A 28 20.52 -23.72 6.98
CA VAL A 28 19.52 -24.80 7.04
C VAL A 28 18.11 -24.30 6.75
N ALA A 29 17.85 -23.01 6.97
CA ALA A 29 16.58 -22.37 6.62
C ALA A 29 16.78 -20.87 6.36
N GLY A 30 15.82 -20.26 5.64
CA GLY A 30 15.86 -18.85 5.23
C GLY A 30 16.79 -18.60 4.03
N ASP A 31 17.22 -17.35 3.87
CA ASP A 31 17.96 -16.87 2.70
C ASP A 31 19.28 -16.17 3.10
N ARG A 32 19.86 -15.41 2.16
CA ARG A 32 21.12 -14.69 2.37
C ARG A 32 20.96 -13.51 3.34
N ASP A 33 19.77 -12.92 3.39
CA ASP A 33 19.51 -11.68 4.12
C ASP A 33 19.01 -11.97 5.55
N ALA A 34 18.24 -13.05 5.73
CA ALA A 34 17.91 -13.62 7.03
C ALA A 34 17.85 -15.15 6.97
N GLY A 35 18.62 -15.83 7.83
CA GLY A 35 18.68 -17.29 7.80
C GLY A 35 19.13 -17.94 9.08
N PHE A 36 18.74 -19.20 9.24
CA PHE A 36 19.19 -20.09 10.29
C PHE A 36 20.37 -20.92 9.80
N TYR A 37 21.41 -20.98 10.61
CA TYR A 37 22.67 -21.65 10.31
C TYR A 37 22.95 -22.69 11.38
N ARG A 38 23.46 -23.85 10.96
CA ARG A 38 23.98 -24.89 11.87
C ARG A 38 25.37 -25.29 11.42
N VAL A 39 26.12 -25.95 12.32
CA VAL A 39 27.39 -26.57 11.92
C VAL A 39 27.15 -27.53 10.75
N ARG A 40 28.06 -27.52 9.79
CA ARG A 40 28.03 -28.47 8.69
C ARG A 40 28.34 -29.87 9.23
N THR A 41 27.62 -30.87 8.76
CA THR A 41 27.89 -32.28 9.11
C THR A 41 29.36 -32.63 8.86
N GLY A 42 30.02 -33.18 9.86
CA GLY A 42 31.46 -33.53 9.80
C GLY A 42 32.45 -32.42 10.19
N PHE A 43 31.99 -31.21 10.53
CA PHE A 43 32.86 -30.05 10.79
C PHE A 43 32.67 -29.42 12.18
N GLY A 44 32.59 -30.24 13.22
CA GLY A 44 32.48 -29.83 14.62
C GLY A 44 31.26 -30.42 15.32
N ASP A 45 31.16 -30.20 16.64
CA ASP A 45 30.03 -30.67 17.43
C ASP A 45 28.76 -29.85 17.11
N PRO A 46 27.66 -30.48 16.66
CA PRO A 46 26.37 -29.81 16.45
C PRO A 46 25.69 -29.39 17.75
N CYS A 47 26.16 -29.89 18.90
CA CYS A 47 25.61 -29.56 20.19
C CYS A 47 26.44 -28.52 20.94
N GLY A 48 25.77 -27.75 21.79
CA GLY A 48 26.38 -26.90 22.80
C GLY A 48 26.71 -27.69 24.07
N ALA A 49 27.30 -27.00 25.06
CA ALA A 49 27.68 -27.61 26.34
C ALA A 49 26.50 -28.27 27.10
N SER A 50 25.26 -27.85 26.81
CA SER A 50 24.03 -28.39 27.36
C SER A 50 23.51 -29.64 26.64
N GLY A 51 24.17 -30.10 25.58
CA GLY A 51 23.69 -31.15 24.68
C GLY A 51 22.58 -30.70 23.73
N ALA A 52 22.16 -29.42 23.78
CA ALA A 52 21.19 -28.84 22.85
C ALA A 52 21.81 -28.60 21.48
N THR A 53 21.05 -28.81 20.40
CA THR A 53 21.50 -28.50 19.04
C THR A 53 21.67 -27.00 18.89
N LEU A 54 22.84 -26.55 18.44
CA LEU A 54 23.15 -25.13 18.24
C LEU A 54 22.65 -24.66 16.87
N GLU A 55 21.84 -23.61 16.87
CA GLU A 55 21.39 -22.94 15.66
C GLU A 55 21.58 -21.42 15.78
N GLY A 56 22.09 -20.81 14.73
CA GLY A 56 22.37 -19.39 14.68
C GLY A 56 21.38 -18.68 13.77
N TYR A 57 20.62 -17.73 14.29
CA TYR A 57 19.77 -16.85 13.48
C TYR A 57 20.51 -15.56 13.15
N ARG A 58 20.80 -15.38 11.86
CA ARG A 58 21.44 -14.19 11.32
C ARG A 58 20.39 -13.32 10.63
N TRP A 59 20.31 -12.05 11.00
CA TRP A 59 19.30 -11.09 10.53
C TRP A 59 19.89 -9.76 10.06
N SER A 60 21.21 -9.59 10.05
CA SER A 60 21.90 -8.36 9.63
C SER A 60 21.61 -7.93 8.20
N GLY A 61 21.33 -8.89 7.31
CA GLY A 61 20.88 -8.61 5.96
C GLY A 61 19.47 -8.04 5.91
N LEU A 62 18.73 -7.96 7.03
CA LEU A 62 17.48 -7.22 7.13
C LEU A 62 17.67 -5.72 7.40
N THR A 63 18.80 -5.32 7.99
CA THR A 63 19.10 -3.93 8.38
C THR A 63 20.17 -3.26 7.56
N GLY A 64 21.07 -4.01 6.93
CA GLY A 64 22.00 -3.49 5.92
C GLY A 64 21.25 -3.13 4.63
N GLY A 65 21.12 -1.85 4.31
CA GLY A 65 20.35 -1.37 3.16
C GLY A 65 21.19 -0.66 2.11
N THR A 66 21.03 -1.05 0.85
CA THR A 66 21.31 -0.19 -0.31
C THR A 66 20.37 1.02 -0.31
N ALA A 67 20.76 2.13 -0.93
CA ALA A 67 19.94 3.35 -1.01
C ALA A 67 18.50 3.10 -1.52
N SER A 68 18.33 2.16 -2.44
CA SER A 68 17.02 1.71 -2.95
C SER A 68 16.10 1.12 -1.87
N ARG A 69 16.68 0.37 -0.92
CA ARG A 69 15.94 -0.24 0.20
C ARG A 69 15.50 0.84 1.19
N THR A 70 16.38 1.78 1.52
CA THR A 70 16.05 2.91 2.38
C THR A 70 14.95 3.77 1.77
N PHE A 71 15.03 4.09 0.48
CA PHE A 71 13.99 4.85 -0.21
C PHE A 71 12.64 4.12 -0.22
N SER A 72 12.65 2.82 -0.50
CA SER A 72 11.45 1.98 -0.47
C SER A 72 10.85 1.89 0.94
N LEU A 73 11.68 1.79 1.98
CA LEU A 73 11.23 1.78 3.37
C LEU A 73 10.56 3.10 3.77
N VAL A 74 11.16 4.24 3.40
CA VAL A 74 10.60 5.55 3.70
C VAL A 74 9.29 5.75 2.95
N ALA A 75 9.26 5.51 1.63
CA ALA A 75 8.06 5.65 0.81
C ALA A 75 6.93 4.71 1.22
N LEU A 76 7.23 3.49 1.69
CA LEU A 76 6.21 2.52 2.12
C LEU A 76 5.94 2.56 3.63
N LEU A 77 6.61 3.43 4.37
CA LEU A 77 6.47 3.55 5.82
C LEU A 77 5.01 3.75 6.27
N PRO A 78 4.20 4.61 5.62
CA PRO A 78 2.80 4.75 5.98
C PRO A 78 2.02 3.44 5.92
N PHE A 79 2.25 2.63 4.89
CA PHE A 79 1.59 1.33 4.73
C PHE A 79 2.09 0.30 5.75
N MET A 80 3.39 0.32 6.08
CA MET A 80 3.95 -0.53 7.13
C MET A 80 3.33 -0.20 8.49
N LEU A 81 3.21 1.09 8.84
CA LEU A 81 2.57 1.55 10.06
C LEU A 81 1.09 1.17 10.10
N ALA A 82 0.35 1.37 9.01
CA ALA A 82 -1.05 0.96 8.91
C ALA A 82 -1.23 -0.56 9.08
N ASN A 83 -0.31 -1.37 8.51
CA ASN A 83 -0.31 -2.82 8.68
C ASN A 83 -0.02 -3.23 10.13
N ILE A 84 0.94 -2.58 10.79
CA ILE A 84 1.28 -2.82 12.20
C ILE A 84 0.10 -2.45 13.12
N ALA A 85 -0.59 -1.36 12.83
CA ALA A 85 -1.70 -0.88 13.67
C ALA A 85 -2.83 -1.91 13.85
N ILE A 86 -3.06 -2.76 12.85
CA ILE A 86 -4.04 -3.87 12.96
C ILE A 86 -3.72 -4.80 14.15
N TRP A 87 -2.44 -5.05 14.39
CA TRP A 87 -1.97 -5.92 15.48
C TRP A 87 -1.93 -5.21 16.83
N MET A 88 -2.05 -3.89 16.84
CA MET A 88 -2.09 -3.05 18.04
C MET A 88 -3.51 -2.86 18.58
N LEU A 89 -4.52 -3.45 17.94
CA LEU A 89 -5.91 -3.38 18.38
C LEU A 89 -6.11 -4.13 19.72
N PRO A 90 -6.93 -3.59 20.65
CA PRO A 90 -7.25 -4.30 21.89
C PRO A 90 -7.90 -5.67 21.63
N PRO A 91 -7.56 -6.70 22.42
CA PRO A 91 -8.10 -8.04 22.25
C PRO A 91 -9.63 -8.04 22.46
N GLY A 92 -10.35 -8.83 21.65
CA GLY A 92 -11.77 -9.14 21.85
C GLY A 92 -12.60 -9.10 20.56
N HIS A 93 -13.52 -10.07 20.40
CA HIS A 93 -14.09 -10.45 19.10
C HIS A 93 -14.74 -9.33 18.25
N ARG A 94 -15.38 -8.33 18.88
CA ARG A 94 -16.14 -7.25 18.20
C ARG A 94 -15.20 -6.16 17.65
N THR A 95 -14.34 -5.61 18.50
CA THR A 95 -13.27 -4.66 18.14
C THR A 95 -12.21 -5.30 17.26
N GLY A 96 -11.96 -6.60 17.39
CA GLY A 96 -11.13 -7.34 16.45
C GLY A 96 -11.66 -7.23 15.01
N ARG A 97 -12.96 -7.50 14.78
CA ARG A 97 -13.55 -7.42 13.43
C ARG A 97 -13.71 -5.98 12.94
N ALA A 98 -14.39 -5.13 13.72
CA ALA A 98 -14.65 -3.75 13.31
C ALA A 98 -13.36 -2.91 13.23
N GLY A 99 -12.42 -3.11 14.16
CA GLY A 99 -11.12 -2.45 14.15
C GLY A 99 -10.27 -2.89 12.96
N LYS A 100 -10.21 -4.19 12.64
CA LYS A 100 -9.53 -4.68 11.42
C LYS A 100 -10.12 -4.04 10.16
N ALA A 101 -11.45 -3.95 10.06
CA ALA A 101 -12.10 -3.30 8.93
C ALA A 101 -11.76 -1.80 8.84
N LEU A 102 -11.82 -1.06 9.96
CA LEU A 102 -11.45 0.37 10.01
C LEU A 102 -9.97 0.58 9.63
N CYS A 103 -9.05 -0.23 10.15
CA CYS A 103 -7.64 -0.16 9.78
C CYS A 103 -7.42 -0.45 8.28
N ARG A 104 -8.16 -1.39 7.69
CA ARG A 104 -8.11 -1.67 6.24
C ARG A 104 -8.65 -0.52 5.42
N LEU A 105 -9.75 0.10 5.84
CA LEU A 105 -10.30 1.29 5.18
C LEU A 105 -9.32 2.46 5.28
N LEU A 106 -8.67 2.66 6.43
CA LEU A 106 -7.62 3.66 6.59
C LEU A 106 -6.41 3.36 5.68
N ALA A 107 -6.00 2.09 5.54
CA ALA A 107 -4.96 1.73 4.57
C ALA A 107 -5.41 1.97 3.11
N ALA A 108 -6.68 1.75 2.80
CA ALA A 108 -7.26 2.07 1.49
C ALA A 108 -7.23 3.57 1.20
N THR A 109 -7.54 4.42 2.19
CA THR A 109 -7.45 5.87 2.02
C THR A 109 -6.01 6.35 1.82
N LEU A 110 -5.00 5.69 2.41
CA LEU A 110 -3.59 5.98 2.08
C LEU A 110 -3.29 5.68 0.61
N THR A 111 -3.87 4.62 0.04
CA THR A 111 -3.71 4.27 -1.38
C THR A 111 -4.32 5.32 -2.30
N ALA A 112 -5.54 5.74 -1.97
CA ALA A 112 -6.20 6.82 -2.68
C ALA A 112 -5.39 8.12 -2.58
N MET A 113 -4.84 8.44 -1.41
CA MET A 113 -4.04 9.67 -1.21
C MET A 113 -2.75 9.65 -2.04
N TYR A 114 -2.00 8.54 -2.04
CA TYR A 114 -0.81 8.39 -2.90
C TYR A 114 -1.15 8.50 -4.38
N THR A 115 -2.30 7.93 -4.79
CA THR A 115 -2.77 8.03 -6.16
C THR A 115 -3.12 9.48 -6.51
N LEU A 116 -3.86 10.17 -5.64
CA LEU A 116 -4.21 11.58 -5.81
C LEU A 116 -2.97 12.46 -5.83
N ALA A 117 -1.97 12.22 -4.98
CA ALA A 117 -0.72 12.99 -4.98
C ALA A 117 -0.02 12.95 -6.35
N ILE A 118 0.12 11.74 -6.92
CA ILE A 118 0.73 11.56 -8.24
C ILE A 118 -0.16 12.14 -9.34
N ALA A 119 -1.49 11.98 -9.22
CA ALA A 119 -2.45 12.54 -10.16
C ALA A 119 -2.52 14.07 -10.07
N GLY A 120 -2.35 14.69 -8.90
CA GLY A 120 -2.28 16.13 -8.72
C GLY A 120 -1.08 16.71 -9.44
N VAL A 121 0.09 16.10 -9.28
CA VAL A 121 1.26 16.51 -10.06
C VAL A 121 1.07 16.29 -11.56
N ALA A 122 0.71 15.07 -11.97
CA ALA A 122 0.68 14.70 -13.37
C ALA A 122 -0.48 15.37 -14.14
N LEU A 123 -1.68 15.32 -13.57
CA LEU A 123 -2.91 15.76 -14.22
C LEU A 123 -3.20 17.23 -13.94
N ASP A 124 -3.20 17.64 -12.67
CA ASP A 124 -3.57 19.01 -12.29
C ASP A 124 -2.44 20.02 -12.61
N LEU A 125 -1.24 19.82 -12.07
CA LEU A 125 -0.15 20.78 -12.27
C LEU A 125 0.41 20.75 -13.70
N VAL A 126 0.71 19.57 -14.24
CA VAL A 126 1.39 19.46 -15.54
C VAL A 126 0.41 19.45 -16.72
N ALA A 127 -0.52 18.49 -16.77
CA ALA A 127 -1.39 18.32 -17.94
C ALA A 127 -2.47 19.39 -18.08
N TRP A 128 -2.95 19.94 -16.96
CA TRP A 128 -4.05 20.91 -16.92
C TRP A 128 -3.55 22.35 -16.84
N GLN A 129 -2.79 22.70 -15.79
CA GLN A 129 -2.36 24.08 -15.56
C GLN A 129 -1.15 24.50 -16.41
N CYS A 130 -0.02 23.79 -16.28
CA CYS A 130 1.22 24.17 -16.97
C CYS A 130 1.11 24.07 -18.49
N ALA A 131 0.49 23.00 -19.01
CA ALA A 131 0.35 22.82 -20.46
C ALA A 131 -0.55 23.86 -21.14
N GLU A 132 -1.44 24.51 -20.39
CA GLU A 132 -2.27 25.61 -20.90
C GLU A 132 -1.59 26.98 -20.75
N TYR A 133 -0.56 27.10 -19.92
CA TYR A 133 0.11 28.37 -19.65
C TYR A 133 1.42 28.50 -20.45
N PRO A 134 1.49 29.37 -21.49
CA PRO A 134 2.64 29.44 -22.39
C PRO A 134 3.97 29.72 -21.69
N ARG A 135 3.97 30.54 -20.63
CA ARG A 135 5.19 30.83 -19.84
C ARG A 135 5.71 29.59 -19.10
N CYS A 136 4.83 28.67 -18.69
CA CYS A 136 5.25 27.44 -18.06
C CYS A 136 6.03 26.55 -19.04
N LEU A 137 5.59 26.50 -20.31
CA LEU A 137 6.22 25.72 -21.37
C LEU A 137 7.47 26.38 -21.98
N GLU A 138 7.65 27.68 -21.76
CA GLU A 138 8.75 28.46 -22.34
C GLU A 138 10.12 27.93 -21.90
N GLY A 139 10.95 27.58 -22.89
CA GLY A 139 12.28 27.01 -22.66
C GLY A 139 12.29 25.55 -22.16
N ARG A 140 11.14 24.84 -22.18
CA ARG A 140 11.04 23.43 -21.77
C ARG A 140 10.70 22.53 -22.97
N ARG A 141 11.72 22.16 -23.75
CA ARG A 141 11.55 21.37 -25.00
C ARG A 141 10.92 20.00 -24.77
N GLU A 142 11.08 19.46 -23.57
CA GLU A 142 10.61 18.12 -23.17
C GLU A 142 9.09 18.07 -22.98
N ILE A 143 8.44 19.21 -22.68
CA ILE A 143 7.00 19.27 -22.39
C ILE A 143 6.25 20.30 -23.24
N SER A 144 6.93 21.15 -24.02
CA SER A 144 6.29 22.19 -24.84
C SER A 144 5.30 21.65 -25.87
N TRP A 145 5.50 20.43 -26.35
CA TRP A 145 4.58 19.74 -27.27
C TRP A 145 3.21 19.43 -26.64
N LEU A 146 3.11 19.38 -25.31
CA LEU A 146 1.83 19.20 -24.61
C LEU A 146 0.84 20.33 -24.92
N GLY A 147 1.34 21.56 -25.13
CA GLY A 147 0.50 22.71 -25.46
C GLY A 147 -0.27 22.54 -26.77
N GLY A 148 0.22 21.69 -27.70
CA GLY A 148 -0.45 21.40 -28.97
C GLY A 148 -1.57 20.34 -28.87
N LEU A 149 -1.72 19.67 -27.72
CA LEU A 149 -2.73 18.64 -27.52
C LEU A 149 -3.99 19.20 -26.86
N ALA A 150 -5.15 18.58 -27.12
CA ALA A 150 -6.38 18.92 -26.40
C ALA A 150 -6.28 18.50 -24.92
N PRO A 151 -6.93 19.21 -23.97
CA PRO A 151 -6.83 18.90 -22.54
C PRO A 151 -7.12 17.43 -22.18
N GLY A 152 -8.15 16.82 -22.79
CA GLY A 152 -8.47 15.40 -22.57
C GLY A 152 -7.35 14.45 -22.99
N GLN A 153 -6.63 14.76 -24.07
CA GLN A 153 -5.49 13.97 -24.55
C GLN A 153 -4.28 14.12 -23.63
N ARG A 154 -4.02 15.35 -23.13
CA ARG A 154 -2.97 15.60 -22.11
C ARG A 154 -3.24 14.78 -20.85
N LEU A 155 -4.48 14.77 -20.37
CA LEU A 155 -4.90 13.98 -19.21
C LEU A 155 -4.73 12.48 -19.45
N ALA A 156 -5.16 11.96 -20.60
CA ALA A 156 -5.00 10.55 -20.94
C ALA A 156 -3.52 10.12 -20.99
N LEU A 157 -2.66 10.97 -21.56
CA LEU A 157 -1.22 10.72 -21.64
C LEU A 157 -0.56 10.73 -20.26
N LEU A 158 -0.83 11.75 -19.44
CA LEU A 158 -0.15 11.88 -18.15
C LEU A 158 -0.77 10.99 -17.06
N ALA A 159 -1.97 10.43 -17.28
CA ALA A 159 -2.52 9.36 -16.45
C ALA A 159 -1.67 8.07 -16.49
N VAL A 160 -0.78 7.92 -17.48
CA VAL A 160 0.20 6.82 -17.51
C VAL A 160 1.13 6.88 -16.30
N LEU A 161 1.46 8.06 -15.76
CA LEU A 161 2.34 8.20 -14.60
C LEU A 161 1.78 7.52 -13.33
N PRO A 162 0.56 7.83 -12.85
CA PRO A 162 -0.03 7.12 -11.72
C PRO A 162 -0.25 5.62 -12.01
N ILE A 163 -0.57 5.23 -13.25
CA ILE A 163 -0.70 3.82 -13.62
C ILE A 163 0.64 3.09 -13.49
N LEU A 164 1.73 3.68 -13.98
CA LEU A 164 3.08 3.13 -13.85
C LEU A 164 3.51 3.03 -12.39
N ALA A 165 3.18 4.01 -11.56
CA ALA A 165 3.45 3.95 -10.12
C ALA A 165 2.72 2.77 -9.45
N VAL A 166 1.42 2.59 -9.74
CA VAL A 166 0.64 1.45 -9.25
C VAL A 166 1.21 0.12 -9.77
N ALA A 167 1.56 0.04 -11.06
CA ALA A 167 2.13 -1.16 -11.67
C ALA A 167 3.51 -1.51 -11.09
N LEU A 168 4.36 -0.51 -10.84
CA LEU A 168 5.66 -0.67 -10.21
C LEU A 168 5.52 -1.21 -8.78
N LEU A 169 4.64 -0.63 -7.98
CA LEU A 169 4.37 -1.11 -6.61
C LEU A 169 3.80 -2.54 -6.61
N TRP A 170 2.91 -2.85 -7.54
CA TRP A 170 2.38 -4.20 -7.71
C TRP A 170 3.47 -5.22 -8.06
N TRP A 171 4.37 -4.86 -8.99
CA TRP A 171 5.50 -5.68 -9.40
C TRP A 171 6.51 -5.89 -8.27
N LEU A 172 6.89 -4.81 -7.57
CA LEU A 172 7.79 -4.86 -6.42
C LEU A 172 7.22 -5.77 -5.33
N SER A 173 5.94 -5.62 -5.01
CA SER A 173 5.23 -6.47 -4.05
C SER A 173 5.21 -7.95 -4.44
N GLY A 174 5.27 -8.27 -5.75
CA GLY A 174 5.35 -9.65 -6.23
C GLY A 174 6.73 -10.29 -6.08
N ARG A 175 7.81 -9.50 -6.06
CA ARG A 175 9.19 -10.00 -5.97
C ARG A 175 9.64 -10.30 -4.55
N THR A 176 9.11 -9.60 -3.56
CA THR A 176 9.48 -9.73 -2.14
C THR A 176 8.86 -10.95 -1.43
N TRP A 177 8.13 -11.83 -2.13
CA TRP A 177 7.42 -12.94 -1.49
C TRP A 177 7.73 -14.31 -2.12
N GLN A 178 8.70 -15.01 -1.53
CA GLN A 178 8.99 -16.42 -1.77
C GLN A 178 9.03 -17.18 -0.44
N LEU A 179 7.91 -17.22 0.30
CA LEU A 179 7.76 -18.16 1.41
C LEU A 179 7.17 -19.48 0.88
N PRO A 180 7.77 -20.65 1.18
CA PRO A 180 7.27 -21.96 0.74
C PRO A 180 5.84 -22.25 1.20
N GLU A 181 5.07 -22.94 0.36
CA GLU A 181 3.67 -23.32 0.58
C GLU A 181 3.46 -24.45 1.60
N ASP A 182 4.52 -25.01 2.17
CA ASP A 182 4.43 -26.29 2.88
C ASP A 182 4.41 -26.12 4.41
N ALA A 183 3.31 -25.57 4.92
CA ALA A 183 2.88 -25.86 6.28
C ALA A 183 1.48 -26.49 6.22
N GLY A 184 1.45 -27.81 6.04
CA GLY A 184 0.22 -28.59 6.01
C GLY A 184 -0.64 -28.43 7.27
N ALA A 185 -1.93 -28.69 7.06
CA ALA A 185 -3.01 -28.92 8.02
C ALA A 185 -3.72 -27.69 8.63
N ALA A 186 -4.87 -27.36 8.02
CA ALA A 186 -6.16 -27.19 8.69
C ALA A 186 -6.27 -26.17 9.85
N ALA A 187 -5.69 -24.97 9.73
CA ALA A 187 -6.09 -23.86 10.57
C ALA A 187 -7.35 -23.18 9.99
N PRO A 188 -8.44 -23.00 10.76
CA PRO A 188 -9.71 -22.47 10.25
C PRO A 188 -9.69 -20.99 9.80
N ARG A 189 -8.58 -20.26 10.04
CA ARG A 189 -8.40 -18.84 9.68
C ARG A 189 -6.97 -18.59 9.18
N LEU A 190 -6.79 -17.80 8.11
CA LEU A 190 -5.47 -17.25 7.74
C LEU A 190 -5.06 -16.24 8.81
N GLY A 191 -3.84 -16.33 9.36
CA GLY A 191 -3.39 -15.39 10.37
C GLY A 191 -4.10 -15.61 11.71
N ALA A 192 -3.99 -16.82 12.29
CA ALA A 192 -4.45 -17.06 13.66
C ALA A 192 -3.89 -15.94 14.58
N ASP A 193 -4.67 -15.43 15.53
CA ASP A 193 -4.31 -14.25 16.36
C ASP A 193 -3.12 -14.53 17.34
N ARG A 194 -2.28 -15.51 17.03
CA ARG A 194 -1.20 -16.10 17.83
C ARG A 194 0.05 -16.33 16.98
N LEU A 195 1.11 -15.57 17.28
CA LEU A 195 2.42 -15.61 16.61
C LEU A 195 3.10 -16.99 16.63
N ASP A 196 2.77 -17.81 17.62
CA ASP A 196 3.36 -19.13 17.85
C ASP A 196 2.75 -20.24 16.97
N THR A 197 1.77 -19.92 16.12
CA THR A 197 1.15 -20.90 15.21
C THR A 197 1.69 -20.75 13.78
N PRO A 198 2.02 -21.86 13.06
CA PRO A 198 2.44 -21.78 11.66
C PRO A 198 1.43 -21.06 10.76
N ALA A 199 0.14 -21.20 11.07
CA ALA A 199 -0.96 -20.53 10.37
C ALA A 199 -0.97 -18.99 10.51
N PHE A 200 -0.25 -18.43 11.49
CA PHE A 200 0.00 -16.98 11.53
C PHE A 200 0.80 -16.51 10.32
N TRP A 201 1.78 -17.33 9.92
CA TRP A 201 2.75 -17.02 8.87
C TRP A 201 2.26 -17.40 7.46
N ASP A 202 1.24 -18.26 7.36
CA ASP A 202 0.53 -18.52 6.11
C ASP A 202 -0.52 -17.43 5.82
N ASN A 203 -0.09 -16.40 5.09
CA ASN A 203 -0.92 -15.25 4.72
C ASN A 203 -0.87 -14.92 3.20
N ARG A 204 -0.28 -15.78 2.36
CA ARG A 204 -0.05 -15.51 0.93
C ARG A 204 -1.36 -15.19 0.21
N ALA A 205 -2.40 -16.02 0.42
CA ALA A 205 -3.69 -15.82 -0.24
C ALA A 205 -4.36 -14.50 0.20
N LEU A 206 -4.24 -14.13 1.47
CA LEU A 206 -4.75 -12.86 2.00
C LEU A 206 -4.02 -11.67 1.38
N LEU A 207 -2.69 -11.70 1.36
CA LEU A 207 -1.86 -10.64 0.77
C LEU A 207 -2.15 -10.44 -0.72
N LEU A 208 -2.29 -11.51 -1.50
CA LEU A 208 -2.65 -11.43 -2.92
C LEU A 208 -4.01 -10.75 -3.15
N ARG A 209 -4.99 -11.04 -2.29
CA ARG A 209 -6.33 -10.43 -2.35
C ARG A 209 -6.28 -8.96 -1.97
N LEU A 210 -5.63 -8.62 -0.86
CA LEU A 210 -5.44 -7.24 -0.41
C LEU A 210 -4.73 -6.42 -1.49
N ARG A 211 -3.63 -6.93 -2.04
CA ARG A 211 -2.91 -6.28 -3.14
C ARG A 211 -3.80 -5.98 -4.34
N SER A 212 -4.62 -6.95 -4.76
CA SER A 212 -5.53 -6.78 -5.88
C SER A 212 -6.60 -5.70 -5.61
N LEU A 213 -7.09 -5.64 -4.37
CA LEU A 213 -8.04 -4.60 -3.91
C LEU A 213 -7.39 -3.22 -3.87
N HIS A 214 -6.15 -3.09 -3.36
CA HIS A 214 -5.41 -1.83 -3.36
C HIS A 214 -5.14 -1.32 -4.78
N VAL A 215 -4.78 -2.20 -5.72
CA VAL A 215 -4.65 -1.83 -7.15
C VAL A 215 -5.98 -1.35 -7.72
N ALA A 216 -7.08 -2.05 -7.43
CA ALA A 216 -8.41 -1.64 -7.86
C ALA A 216 -8.81 -0.26 -7.30
N ILE A 217 -8.50 0.01 -6.03
CA ILE A 217 -8.74 1.30 -5.37
C ILE A 217 -7.92 2.40 -6.04
N GLY A 218 -6.62 2.19 -6.26
CA GLY A 218 -5.76 3.19 -6.94
C GLY A 218 -6.26 3.52 -8.35
N LEU A 219 -6.54 2.51 -9.17
CA LEU A 219 -7.06 2.72 -10.52
C LEU A 219 -8.44 3.40 -10.53
N ALA A 220 -9.36 2.98 -9.64
CA ALA A 220 -10.67 3.62 -9.55
C ALA A 220 -10.57 5.07 -9.07
N THR A 221 -9.66 5.40 -8.15
CA THR A 221 -9.39 6.79 -7.73
C THR A 221 -8.88 7.64 -8.89
N LEU A 222 -7.98 7.10 -9.73
CA LEU A 222 -7.52 7.77 -10.94
C LEU A 222 -8.68 7.99 -11.94
N ASP A 223 -9.50 6.97 -12.17
CA ASP A 223 -10.65 7.06 -13.07
C ASP A 223 -11.65 8.13 -12.59
N LEU A 224 -11.94 8.18 -11.29
CA LEU A 224 -12.78 9.23 -10.71
C LEU A 224 -12.18 10.62 -10.92
N THR A 225 -10.85 10.76 -10.78
CA THR A 225 -10.15 12.04 -11.00
C THR A 225 -10.33 12.52 -12.44
N LEU A 226 -10.20 11.63 -13.43
CA LEU A 226 -10.41 11.96 -14.85
C LEU A 226 -11.89 12.26 -15.15
N LEU A 227 -12.79 11.43 -14.65
CA LEU A 227 -14.22 11.47 -15.01
C LEU A 227 -14.99 12.60 -14.34
N LEU A 228 -14.56 13.05 -13.15
CA LEU A 228 -15.13 14.25 -12.52
C LEU A 228 -14.84 15.52 -13.31
N THR A 229 -13.77 15.54 -14.11
CA THR A 229 -13.50 16.64 -15.04
C THR A 229 -14.23 16.44 -16.37
N LEU A 230 -14.12 15.25 -16.97
CA LEU A 230 -14.59 15.02 -18.35
C LEU A 230 -16.11 14.83 -18.46
N ALA A 231 -16.76 14.15 -17.52
CA ALA A 231 -18.19 13.87 -17.61
C ALA A 231 -19.05 15.15 -17.51
N PRO A 232 -18.79 16.08 -16.58
CA PRO A 232 -19.52 17.35 -16.53
C PRO A 232 -19.25 18.27 -17.72
N HIS A 233 -18.04 18.19 -18.31
CA HIS A 233 -17.73 18.95 -19.52
C HIS A 233 -18.54 18.47 -20.72
N ASP A 234 -18.49 17.15 -20.99
CA ASP A 234 -19.14 16.56 -22.17
C ASP A 234 -20.67 16.48 -22.02
N ARG A 235 -21.19 16.47 -20.78
CA ARG A 235 -22.62 16.30 -20.43
C ARG A 235 -23.29 15.10 -21.11
N GLY A 236 -22.51 14.09 -21.48
CA GLY A 236 -22.94 12.92 -22.22
C GLY A 236 -23.17 11.70 -21.33
N PHE A 237 -24.09 10.84 -21.73
CA PHE A 237 -24.34 9.55 -21.07
C PHE A 237 -23.06 8.70 -20.87
N PRO A 238 -22.15 8.56 -21.86
CA PRO A 238 -20.95 7.73 -21.69
C PRO A 238 -20.07 8.16 -20.52
N GLY A 239 -19.83 9.47 -20.35
CA GLY A 239 -19.01 10.00 -19.26
C GLY A 239 -19.62 9.71 -17.88
N TYR A 240 -20.92 9.95 -17.71
CA TYR A 240 -21.60 9.65 -16.45
C TYR A 240 -21.72 8.15 -16.16
N ALA A 241 -21.90 7.32 -17.20
CA ALA A 241 -21.93 5.86 -17.05
C ALA A 241 -20.58 5.31 -16.58
N LEU A 242 -19.47 5.81 -17.15
CA LEU A 242 -18.12 5.47 -16.69
C LEU A 242 -17.91 5.94 -15.25
N LEU A 243 -18.31 7.18 -14.91
CA LEU A 243 -18.17 7.73 -13.56
C LEU A 243 -18.90 6.87 -12.52
N ALA A 244 -20.16 6.52 -12.81
CA ALA A 244 -20.97 5.67 -11.94
C ALA A 244 -20.38 4.26 -11.80
N ALA A 245 -19.86 3.69 -12.88
CA ALA A 245 -19.18 2.40 -12.86
C ALA A 245 -17.90 2.44 -12.00
N SER A 246 -17.07 3.48 -12.12
CA SER A 246 -15.83 3.63 -11.34
C SER A 246 -16.14 3.80 -9.86
N ALA A 247 -17.14 4.62 -9.52
CA ALA A 247 -17.62 4.77 -8.15
C ALA A 247 -18.16 3.43 -7.59
N GLY A 248 -18.90 2.67 -8.40
CA GLY A 248 -19.40 1.34 -8.03
C GLY A 248 -18.29 0.32 -7.76
N LEU A 249 -17.25 0.28 -8.61
CA LEU A 249 -16.09 -0.60 -8.40
C LEU A 249 -15.30 -0.19 -7.16
N LEU A 250 -15.11 1.11 -6.91
CA LEU A 250 -14.48 1.59 -5.68
C LEU A 250 -15.29 1.15 -4.44
N ALA A 251 -16.61 1.36 -4.44
CA ALA A 251 -17.48 0.94 -3.35
C ALA A 251 -17.44 -0.58 -3.12
N ALA A 252 -17.40 -1.37 -4.21
CA ALA A 252 -17.26 -2.82 -4.13
C ALA A 252 -15.90 -3.23 -3.53
N ALA A 253 -14.80 -2.58 -3.91
CA ALA A 253 -13.48 -2.82 -3.36
C ALA A 253 -13.42 -2.54 -1.84
N LEU A 254 -13.94 -1.39 -1.42
CA LEU A 254 -14.03 -1.00 -0.01
C LEU A 254 -14.91 -1.96 0.80
N THR A 255 -16.02 -2.40 0.21
CA THR A 255 -16.90 -3.41 0.84
C THR A 255 -16.17 -4.74 1.03
N LEU A 256 -15.46 -5.24 0.01
CA LEU A 256 -14.69 -6.48 0.08
C LEU A 256 -13.57 -6.41 1.14
N LEU A 257 -12.95 -5.25 1.36
CA LEU A 257 -11.94 -5.05 2.43
C LEU A 257 -12.52 -5.27 3.84
N CYS A 258 -13.78 -4.91 4.03
CA CYS A 258 -14.49 -5.04 5.32
C CYS A 258 -15.01 -6.46 5.58
N LEU A 259 -15.05 -7.33 4.57
CA LEU A 259 -15.62 -8.66 4.71
C LEU A 259 -14.68 -9.61 5.49
N PRO A 260 -15.16 -10.26 6.58
CA PRO A 260 -14.35 -11.25 7.32
C PRO A 260 -13.99 -12.47 6.47
N GLN A 261 -14.74 -12.74 5.39
CA GLN A 261 -14.48 -13.81 4.43
C GLN A 261 -13.15 -13.61 3.68
N LEU A 262 -12.58 -12.40 3.69
CA LEU A 262 -11.26 -12.14 3.13
C LEU A 262 -10.16 -12.96 3.83
N GLU A 263 -10.32 -13.22 5.13
CA GLU A 263 -9.38 -13.95 6.02
C GLU A 263 -9.67 -15.47 6.11
N GLN A 264 -10.80 -15.94 5.54
CA GLN A 264 -11.22 -17.33 5.68
C GLN A 264 -10.54 -18.24 4.65
N HIS A 265 -10.05 -19.39 5.15
CA HIS A 265 -9.41 -20.44 4.35
C HIS A 265 -10.41 -21.24 3.49
N GLY A 266 -11.71 -21.22 3.82
CA GLY A 266 -12.77 -22.02 3.15
C GLY A 266 -13.77 -21.25 2.26
N GLY A 267 -13.87 -19.92 2.38
CA GLY A 267 -14.75 -19.06 1.54
C GLY A 267 -14.20 -18.75 0.14
N VAL A 268 -13.31 -19.62 -0.36
CA VAL A 268 -12.25 -19.28 -1.32
C VAL A 268 -12.76 -18.94 -2.70
N LEU A 269 -13.79 -19.63 -3.20
CA LEU A 269 -14.16 -19.52 -4.61
C LEU A 269 -14.87 -18.19 -4.92
N TRP A 270 -15.88 -17.81 -4.13
CA TRP A 270 -16.60 -16.56 -4.35
C TRP A 270 -15.69 -15.34 -4.14
N THR A 271 -14.96 -15.27 -3.02
CA THR A 271 -14.08 -14.12 -2.73
C THR A 271 -12.97 -14.01 -3.77
N ARG A 272 -12.37 -15.12 -4.20
CA ARG A 272 -11.36 -15.12 -5.27
C ARG A 272 -11.94 -14.69 -6.61
N ARG A 273 -13.14 -15.16 -6.97
CA ARG A 273 -13.83 -14.75 -8.20
C ARG A 273 -14.19 -13.27 -8.14
N ALA A 274 -14.78 -12.79 -7.05
CA ALA A 274 -15.14 -11.40 -6.84
C ALA A 274 -13.92 -10.46 -6.95
N VAL A 275 -12.83 -10.77 -6.26
CA VAL A 275 -11.59 -9.98 -6.35
C VAL A 275 -11.00 -10.01 -7.76
N ARG A 276 -11.01 -11.17 -8.44
CA ARG A 276 -10.53 -11.28 -9.83
C ARG A 276 -11.40 -10.47 -10.80
N LEU A 277 -12.73 -10.60 -10.71
CA LEU A 277 -13.67 -9.88 -11.56
C LEU A 277 -13.58 -8.37 -11.32
N LEU A 278 -13.46 -7.95 -10.05
CA LEU A 278 -13.24 -6.56 -9.69
C LEU A 278 -11.94 -6.04 -10.32
N HIS A 279 -10.84 -6.77 -10.18
CA HIS A 279 -9.54 -6.37 -10.71
C HIS A 279 -9.52 -6.28 -12.25
N LEU A 280 -10.14 -7.25 -12.94
CA LEU A 280 -10.29 -7.19 -14.40
C LEU A 280 -11.23 -6.06 -14.83
N GLY A 281 -12.31 -5.87 -14.08
CA GLY A 281 -13.28 -4.80 -14.28
C GLY A 281 -12.65 -3.42 -14.16
N THR A 282 -11.83 -3.18 -13.12
CA THR A 282 -11.13 -1.90 -12.96
C THR A 282 -10.12 -1.67 -14.07
N ILE A 283 -9.29 -2.66 -14.44
CA ILE A 283 -8.35 -2.51 -15.58
C ILE A 283 -9.09 -2.17 -16.87
N THR A 284 -10.19 -2.87 -17.15
CA THR A 284 -11.01 -2.62 -18.35
C THR A 284 -11.59 -1.22 -18.31
N LEU A 285 -12.14 -0.81 -17.17
CA LEU A 285 -12.77 0.50 -17.00
C LEU A 285 -11.76 1.65 -17.08
N THR A 286 -10.55 1.47 -16.56
CA THR A 286 -9.46 2.43 -16.74
C THR A 286 -9.09 2.55 -18.22
N GLY A 287 -8.98 1.44 -18.95
CA GLY A 287 -8.76 1.46 -20.40
C GLY A 287 -9.86 2.23 -21.15
N LEU A 288 -11.13 2.00 -20.79
CA LEU A 288 -12.26 2.74 -21.36
C LEU A 288 -12.23 4.22 -20.99
N THR A 289 -11.85 4.56 -19.76
CA THR A 289 -11.72 5.94 -19.28
C THR A 289 -10.62 6.69 -20.01
N LEU A 290 -9.46 6.05 -20.23
CA LEU A 290 -8.37 6.62 -21.04
C LEU A 290 -8.77 6.79 -22.50
N GLY A 291 -9.46 5.80 -23.08
CA GLY A 291 -10.01 5.91 -24.43
C GLY A 291 -11.01 7.05 -24.55
N TYR A 292 -11.89 7.21 -23.56
CA TYR A 292 -12.82 8.32 -23.46
C TYR A 292 -12.08 9.66 -23.35
N ALA A 293 -11.05 9.77 -22.51
CA ALA A 293 -10.25 10.97 -22.35
C ALA A 293 -9.49 11.36 -23.63
N ALA A 294 -8.93 10.38 -24.35
CA ALA A 294 -8.19 10.58 -25.59
C ALA A 294 -9.06 10.91 -26.80
N ALA A 295 -10.37 10.64 -26.74
CA ALA A 295 -11.30 10.88 -27.84
C ALA A 295 -11.29 12.36 -28.28
N PRO A 296 -11.28 12.64 -29.60
CA PRO A 296 -11.36 14.01 -30.12
C PRO A 296 -12.62 14.73 -29.61
N ARG A 297 -12.46 15.99 -29.20
CA ARG A 297 -13.52 16.87 -28.70
C ARG A 297 -13.46 18.23 -29.37
N ALA A 298 -14.53 18.99 -29.23
CA ALA A 298 -14.48 20.41 -29.53
C ALA A 298 -13.37 21.10 -28.70
N PRO A 299 -12.70 22.12 -29.24
CA PRO A 299 -11.68 22.86 -28.50
C PRO A 299 -12.27 23.43 -27.20
N TRP A 300 -11.55 23.24 -26.11
CA TRP A 300 -11.84 23.80 -24.80
C TRP A 300 -10.54 24.10 -24.08
N THR A 301 -10.57 25.05 -23.17
CA THR A 301 -9.40 25.56 -22.46
C THR A 301 -9.45 25.12 -21.00
N ALA A 302 -8.31 24.66 -20.47
CA ALA A 302 -8.16 24.41 -19.04
C ALA A 302 -8.09 25.75 -18.29
N VAL A 303 -8.89 25.92 -17.24
CA VAL A 303 -8.89 27.15 -16.43
C VAL A 303 -8.85 26.78 -14.96
N GLY A 304 -7.95 27.42 -14.21
CA GLY A 304 -7.74 27.14 -12.79
C GLY A 304 -7.23 25.72 -12.55
N GLY A 305 -7.50 25.19 -11.35
CA GLY A 305 -7.21 23.80 -11.01
C GLY A 305 -8.12 22.81 -11.73
N LEU A 306 -7.69 21.55 -11.79
CA LEU A 306 -8.40 20.43 -12.38
C LEU A 306 -9.77 20.25 -11.70
N PRO A 307 -10.89 20.43 -12.42
CA PRO A 307 -12.22 20.36 -11.83
C PRO A 307 -12.49 19.05 -11.11
N GLY A 308 -12.83 19.14 -9.81
CA GLY A 308 -13.19 18.00 -8.96
C GLY A 308 -12.01 17.36 -8.23
N TYR A 309 -10.76 17.71 -8.55
CA TYR A 309 -9.58 17.21 -7.83
C TYR A 309 -9.57 17.66 -6.38
N ASP A 310 -9.82 18.96 -6.13
CA ASP A 310 -9.94 19.56 -4.81
C ASP A 310 -11.03 18.90 -3.96
N VAL A 311 -12.19 18.62 -4.57
CA VAL A 311 -13.30 17.93 -3.92
C VAL A 311 -12.92 16.49 -3.55
N LEU A 312 -12.22 15.76 -4.42
CA LEU A 312 -11.75 14.41 -4.11
C LEU A 312 -10.77 14.40 -2.93
N VAL A 313 -9.80 15.31 -2.91
CA VAL A 313 -8.84 15.45 -1.80
C VAL A 313 -9.57 15.79 -0.51
N ALA A 314 -10.49 16.76 -0.53
CA ALA A 314 -11.26 17.16 0.63
C ALA A 314 -12.14 16.03 1.19
N VAL A 315 -12.87 15.31 0.32
CA VAL A 315 -13.70 14.16 0.72
C VAL A 315 -12.84 13.03 1.28
N LEU A 316 -11.69 12.75 0.66
CA LEU A 316 -10.76 11.73 1.15
C LEU A 316 -10.22 12.08 2.53
N PHE A 317 -9.80 13.32 2.76
CA PHE A 317 -9.30 13.77 4.05
C PHE A 317 -10.40 13.74 5.13
N ALA A 318 -11.61 14.18 4.80
CA ALA A 318 -12.76 14.09 5.69
C ALA A 318 -13.07 12.62 6.06
N ALA A 319 -13.02 11.71 5.07
CA ALA A 319 -13.20 10.28 5.30
C ALA A 319 -12.08 9.70 6.19
N GLN A 320 -10.81 10.09 5.98
CA GLN A 320 -9.70 9.70 6.83
C GLN A 320 -9.91 10.11 8.29
N MET A 321 -10.30 11.37 8.53
CA MET A 321 -10.57 11.87 9.88
C MET A 321 -11.77 11.16 10.52
N GLY A 322 -12.86 10.98 9.76
CA GLY A 322 -14.03 10.24 10.23
C GLY A 322 -13.72 8.79 10.60
N LEU A 323 -12.93 8.08 9.79
CA LEU A 323 -12.49 6.71 10.06
C LEU A 323 -11.55 6.63 11.27
N LEU A 324 -10.64 7.60 11.44
CA LEU A 324 -9.74 7.68 12.58
C LEU A 324 -10.49 7.95 13.88
N LEU A 325 -11.47 8.85 13.85
CA LEU A 325 -12.36 9.12 14.99
C LEU A 325 -13.20 7.89 15.32
N ALA A 326 -13.75 7.19 14.32
CA ALA A 326 -14.48 5.95 14.52
C ALA A 326 -13.62 4.85 15.17
N LEU A 327 -12.36 4.71 14.72
CA LEU A 327 -11.41 3.77 15.30
C LEU A 327 -11.07 4.13 16.75
N THR A 328 -10.84 5.41 17.01
CA THR A 328 -10.54 5.92 18.36
C THR A 328 -11.72 5.69 19.30
N ALA A 329 -12.94 6.03 18.86
CA ALA A 329 -14.17 5.78 19.62
C ALA A 329 -14.39 4.29 19.89
N LEU A 330 -14.15 3.42 18.91
CA LEU A 330 -14.26 1.97 19.07
C LEU A 330 -13.29 1.41 20.12
N VAL A 331 -12.07 1.96 20.16
CA VAL A 331 -11.04 1.58 21.13
C VAL A 331 -11.37 2.12 22.52
N LEU A 332 -11.83 3.37 22.63
CA LEU A 332 -12.18 4.01 23.91
C LEU A 332 -13.47 3.44 24.53
N ALA A 333 -14.43 3.00 23.72
CA ALA A 333 -15.67 2.38 24.20
C ALA A 333 -15.45 1.00 24.85
N ARG A 334 -14.21 0.48 24.85
CA ARG A 334 -13.85 -0.78 25.50
C ARG A 334 -13.57 -0.58 26.98
N GLN A 335 -14.26 -1.35 27.82
CA GLN A 335 -13.89 -1.55 29.22
C GLN A 335 -12.55 -2.32 29.28
N PRO A 336 -11.55 -1.88 30.05
CA PRO A 336 -10.27 -2.57 30.17
C PRO A 336 -10.49 -3.97 30.76
N VAL A 337 -10.23 -5.01 29.97
CA VAL A 337 -10.15 -6.38 30.47
C VAL A 337 -8.91 -6.43 31.36
N ARG A 338 -9.12 -6.59 32.68
CA ARG A 338 -8.12 -6.68 33.76
C ARG A 338 -6.65 -6.73 33.28
N GLY A 339 -5.94 -5.60 33.40
CA GLY A 339 -4.52 -5.46 33.07
C GLY A 339 -4.18 -4.05 32.59
N ARG A 340 -2.93 -3.61 32.77
CA ARG A 340 -2.42 -2.35 32.18
C ARG A 340 -2.29 -2.54 30.67
N SER A 341 -3.20 -2.00 29.88
CA SER A 341 -3.00 -1.90 28.43
C SER A 341 -1.95 -0.84 28.13
N VAL A 342 -0.97 -1.18 27.28
CA VAL A 342 0.00 -0.20 26.76
C VAL A 342 -0.78 0.94 26.10
N LEU A 343 -0.48 2.19 26.47
CA LEU A 343 -1.14 3.40 25.95
C LEU A 343 -2.67 3.38 26.04
N LEU A 344 -3.27 2.78 27.07
CA LEU A 344 -4.73 2.68 27.23
C LEU A 344 -5.44 1.98 26.05
N GLY A 345 -4.72 1.22 25.21
CA GLY A 345 -5.25 0.61 23.98
C GLY A 345 -5.23 1.51 22.74
N LEU A 346 -4.74 2.76 22.86
CA LEU A 346 -4.69 3.76 21.77
C LEU A 346 -3.52 3.58 20.80
N ALA A 347 -2.71 2.53 20.94
CA ALA A 347 -1.57 2.29 20.06
C ALA A 347 -1.97 2.23 18.57
N ALA A 348 -3.06 1.54 18.23
CA ALA A 348 -3.55 1.47 16.85
C ALA A 348 -3.91 2.85 16.26
N PRO A 349 -4.82 3.66 16.85
CA PRO A 349 -5.16 4.97 16.30
C PRO A 349 -3.96 5.93 16.27
N LEU A 350 -3.05 5.88 17.25
CA LEU A 350 -1.83 6.71 17.25
C LEU A 350 -0.91 6.37 16.07
N VAL A 351 -0.66 5.09 15.83
CA VAL A 351 0.21 4.63 14.73
C VAL A 351 -0.41 4.91 13.37
N VAL A 352 -1.73 4.74 13.20
CA VAL A 352 -2.40 5.10 11.94
C VAL A 352 -2.42 6.61 11.73
N SER A 353 -2.59 7.41 12.79
CA SER A 353 -2.48 8.87 12.69
C SER A 353 -1.10 9.30 12.18
N LEU A 354 -0.03 8.68 12.67
CA LEU A 354 1.33 8.91 12.15
C LEU A 354 1.45 8.52 10.67
N ALA A 355 0.84 7.40 10.26
CA ALA A 355 0.82 6.99 8.85
C ALA A 355 0.11 8.00 7.94
N ILE A 356 -1.04 8.54 8.38
CA ILE A 356 -1.77 9.60 7.67
C ILE A 356 -0.91 10.86 7.59
N GLY A 357 -0.34 11.30 8.71
CA GLY A 357 0.52 12.50 8.76
C GLY A 357 1.72 12.39 7.80
N LEU A 358 2.43 11.26 7.80
CA LEU A 358 3.53 11.02 6.86
C LEU A 358 3.06 11.06 5.40
N THR A 359 1.88 10.51 5.11
CA THR A 359 1.31 10.52 3.76
C THR A 359 0.98 11.94 3.30
N VAL A 360 0.38 12.75 4.18
CA VAL A 360 0.11 14.18 3.91
C VAL A 360 1.42 14.93 3.68
N CYS A 361 2.46 14.67 4.49
CA CYS A 361 3.77 15.29 4.27
C CYS A 361 4.37 14.94 2.90
N TYR A 362 4.24 13.70 2.44
CA TYR A 362 4.70 13.31 1.11
C TYR A 362 3.91 13.97 -0.01
N ASP A 363 2.59 13.99 0.09
CA ASP A 363 1.71 14.63 -0.88
C ASP A 363 2.00 16.13 -0.99
N SER A 364 2.00 16.84 0.15
CA SER A 364 2.32 18.27 0.18
C SER A 364 3.74 18.54 -0.33
N GLY A 365 4.74 17.79 0.12
CA GLY A 365 6.12 17.99 -0.32
C GLY A 365 6.31 17.78 -1.82
N LEU A 366 5.65 16.76 -2.38
CA LEU A 366 5.65 16.47 -3.80
C LEU A 366 4.94 17.59 -4.60
N SER A 367 3.74 17.97 -4.18
CA SER A 367 2.92 18.97 -4.85
C SER A 367 3.57 20.36 -4.82
N TYR A 368 4.02 20.84 -3.64
CA TYR A 368 4.71 22.12 -3.51
C TYR A 368 6.05 22.13 -4.25
N GLY A 369 6.84 21.05 -4.13
CA GLY A 369 8.14 20.98 -4.79
C GLY A 369 8.03 21.05 -6.32
N VAL A 370 7.02 20.39 -6.90
CA VAL A 370 6.77 20.47 -8.34
C VAL A 370 6.17 21.80 -8.74
N ALA A 371 5.22 22.34 -7.98
CA ALA A 371 4.64 23.65 -8.26
C ALA A 371 5.71 24.75 -8.30
N GLU A 372 6.61 24.78 -7.31
CA GLU A 372 7.74 25.71 -7.25
C GLU A 372 8.69 25.55 -8.45
N TYR A 373 9.01 24.31 -8.81
CA TYR A 373 9.84 24.01 -9.97
C TYR A 373 9.21 24.46 -11.30
N LEU A 374 7.88 24.38 -11.41
CA LEU A 374 7.13 24.83 -12.59
C LEU A 374 7.04 26.35 -12.65
N ASP A 375 6.79 27.01 -11.51
CA ASP A 375 6.58 28.46 -11.38
C ASP A 375 7.85 29.29 -11.63
N ARG A 376 9.05 28.77 -11.31
CA ARG A 376 10.34 29.50 -11.45
C ARG A 376 10.37 30.85 -10.68
N GLY A 377 9.65 30.97 -9.57
CA GLY A 377 9.57 32.20 -8.79
C GLY A 377 8.85 33.34 -9.53
N SER A 378 7.87 32.99 -10.38
CA SER A 378 7.04 33.94 -11.11
C SER A 378 5.85 34.42 -10.28
N SER A 379 5.48 33.65 -9.25
CA SER A 379 4.54 34.03 -8.21
C SER A 379 5.29 34.82 -7.11
N PRO A 380 4.79 36.00 -6.68
CA PRO A 380 5.47 36.91 -5.75
C PRO A 380 5.62 36.38 -4.32
#